data_AF-A0A1D2X0X9-F1
#
_entry.id   AF-A0A1D2X0X9-F1
#
_cell.length_a   1.000
_cell.length_b   1.000
_cell.length_c   1.000
_cell.angle_alpha   90.00
_cell.angle_beta   90.00
_cell.angle_gamma   90.00
#
_symmetry.space_group_name_H-M   'P 1'
#
loop_
_entity.id
_entity.type
_entity.pdbx_description
1 polymer ?
#
loop_
_entity_poly.entity_id
_entity_poly.type
_entity_poly.pdbx_seq_one_letter_code
_entity_poly.pdbx_strand_id
1 'polypeptide(L)'
;MSGNYEILDMIRKEENIVRAELISQNMQKKIMSLEKERLQESIPVINKGLEEAFEEKETIVIIRDIDKEVFMDLSIKPTLNLISDSGILIGEEIYDKEELKELHKNPSVQFLSDNFVRYDDLANTGEKQYFIVSSASPYFISNKHLKNLVCSLKVGLPSLESDVYIKKCFNLEKKVNLGTLVVGFTK
;
A
#
# COMPACT_ATOMS: atom_id res chain seq x y z
N MET A 1 -9.24 -13.34 -21.39
CA MET A 1 -8.10 -13.08 -22.28
C MET A 1 -6.85 -13.49 -21.54
N SER A 2 -6.20 -14.58 -21.93
CA SER A 2 -4.94 -15.04 -21.34
C SER A 2 -3.79 -14.46 -22.16
N GLY A 3 -3.48 -13.19 -21.94
CA GLY A 3 -2.17 -12.67 -22.33
C GLY A 3 -1.13 -13.39 -21.48
N ASN A 4 -0.07 -13.90 -22.10
CA ASN A 4 1.05 -14.46 -21.35
C ASN A 4 1.92 -13.27 -20.92
N TYR A 5 1.83 -12.86 -19.64
CA TYR A 5 2.56 -11.71 -19.12
C TYR A 5 3.80 -12.18 -18.38
N GLU A 6 4.99 -11.89 -18.92
CA GLU A 6 6.27 -12.28 -18.34
C GLU A 6 6.44 -11.79 -16.89
N ILE A 7 5.95 -10.59 -16.58
CA ILE A 7 5.94 -10.04 -15.20
C ILE A 7 5.14 -10.92 -14.24
N LEU A 8 3.99 -11.45 -14.65
CA LEU A 8 3.15 -12.33 -13.82
C LEU A 8 3.86 -13.66 -13.55
N ASP A 9 4.53 -14.22 -14.56
CA ASP A 9 5.31 -15.44 -14.41
C ASP A 9 6.52 -15.26 -13.49
N MET A 10 7.18 -14.09 -13.53
CA MET A 10 8.27 -13.78 -12.62
C MET A 10 7.79 -13.65 -11.17
N ILE A 11 6.68 -12.95 -10.95
CA ILE A 11 6.07 -12.80 -9.62
C ILE A 11 5.68 -14.16 -9.05
N ARG A 12 5.05 -15.04 -9.85
CA ARG A 12 4.65 -16.39 -9.39
C ARG A 12 5.81 -17.29 -8.99
N LYS A 13 7.05 -16.97 -9.36
CA LYS A 13 8.25 -17.74 -9.03
C LYS A 13 8.90 -17.32 -7.71
N GLU A 14 8.45 -16.24 -7.07
CA GLU A 14 8.97 -15.85 -5.76
C GLU A 14 8.47 -16.82 -4.66
N GLU A 15 9.33 -17.19 -3.73
CA GLU A 15 9.05 -18.24 -2.73
C GLU A 15 7.95 -17.86 -1.73
N ASN A 16 7.77 -16.57 -1.50
CA ASN A 16 6.74 -16.03 -0.60
C ASN A 16 5.38 -15.84 -1.30
N ILE A 17 5.28 -16.04 -2.63
CA ILE A 17 4.03 -15.79 -3.36
C ILE A 17 3.16 -17.04 -3.32
N VAL A 18 2.00 -16.93 -2.67
CA VAL A 18 1.00 -17.99 -2.59
C VAL A 18 0.11 -17.98 -3.83
N ARG A 19 -0.22 -16.79 -4.32
CA ARG A 19 -1.04 -16.60 -5.52
C ARG A 19 -0.75 -15.27 -6.18
N ALA A 20 -0.73 -15.26 -7.52
CA ALA A 20 -0.76 -14.03 -8.30
C ALA A 20 -1.65 -14.21 -9.53
N GLU A 21 -2.59 -13.30 -9.74
CA GLU A 21 -3.61 -13.39 -10.79
C GLU A 21 -3.93 -12.02 -11.36
N LEU A 22 -4.14 -11.94 -12.68
CA LEU A 22 -4.80 -10.78 -13.28
C LEU A 22 -6.24 -10.73 -12.79
N ILE A 23 -6.70 -9.52 -12.48
CA ILE A 23 -8.05 -9.32 -11.98
C ILE A 23 -8.93 -8.60 -12.99
N SER A 24 -10.23 -8.91 -12.93
CA SER A 24 -11.22 -8.25 -13.78
C SER A 24 -11.55 -6.85 -13.27
N GLN A 25 -12.06 -5.99 -14.16
CA GLN A 25 -12.60 -4.69 -13.80
C GLN A 25 -13.71 -4.77 -12.73
N ASN A 26 -14.47 -5.86 -12.67
CA ASN A 26 -15.50 -6.04 -11.63
C ASN A 26 -14.88 -6.21 -10.25
N MET A 27 -13.77 -6.95 -10.16
CA MET A 27 -13.02 -7.10 -8.90
C MET A 27 -12.36 -5.77 -8.51
N GLN A 28 -11.73 -5.05 -9.46
CA GLN A 28 -11.18 -3.71 -9.21
C GLN A 28 -12.24 -2.75 -8.65
N LYS A 29 -13.42 -2.68 -9.28
CA LYS A 29 -14.55 -1.85 -8.82
C LYS A 29 -15.00 -2.21 -7.41
N LYS A 30 -15.03 -3.50 -7.06
CA LYS A 30 -15.43 -3.94 -5.72
C LYS A 30 -14.38 -3.60 -4.67
N ILE A 31 -13.09 -3.76 -4.99
CA ILE A 31 -12.00 -3.32 -4.10
C ILE A 31 -12.10 -1.81 -3.88
N MET A 32 -12.23 -1.01 -4.95
CA MET A 32 -12.36 0.44 -4.82
C MET A 32 -13.60 0.89 -4.06
N SER A 33 -14.71 0.14 -4.13
CA SER A 33 -15.89 0.50 -3.34
C SER A 33 -15.64 0.32 -1.85
N LEU A 34 -14.87 -0.71 -1.46
CA LEU A 34 -14.49 -0.95 -0.07
C LEU A 34 -13.54 0.15 0.42
N GLU A 35 -12.54 0.54 -0.37
CA GLU A 35 -11.67 1.66 0.00
C GLU A 35 -12.45 2.97 0.16
N LYS A 36 -13.47 3.22 -0.66
CA LYS A 36 -14.31 4.42 -0.56
C LYS A 36 -15.13 4.50 0.73
N GLU A 37 -15.43 3.37 1.37
CA GLU A 37 -16.10 3.37 2.68
C GLU A 37 -15.22 4.05 3.75
N ARG A 38 -13.90 4.01 3.59
CA ARG A 38 -12.91 4.65 4.48
C ARG A 38 -12.90 6.17 4.41
N LEU A 39 -13.59 6.76 3.42
CA LEU A 39 -13.82 8.19 3.37
C LEU A 39 -14.84 8.66 4.43
N GLN A 40 -15.56 7.74 5.06
CA GLN A 40 -16.52 8.01 6.14
C GLN A 40 -15.91 7.84 7.55
N GLU A 41 -14.63 7.44 7.64
CA GLU A 41 -13.91 7.41 8.92
C GLU A 41 -13.78 8.82 9.51
N SER A 42 -13.54 8.92 10.82
CA SER A 42 -13.43 10.23 11.52
C SER A 42 -12.35 11.13 10.93
N ILE A 43 -11.25 10.51 10.48
CA ILE A 43 -10.26 11.12 9.59
C ILE A 43 -10.30 10.27 8.31
N PRO A 44 -10.82 10.80 7.19
CA PRO A 44 -10.93 10.05 5.95
C PRO A 44 -9.58 9.49 5.49
N VAL A 45 -9.59 8.24 5.00
CA VAL A 45 -8.39 7.59 4.46
C VAL A 45 -8.50 7.44 2.95
N ILE A 46 -7.48 7.92 2.23
CA ILE A 46 -7.36 7.86 0.77
C ILE A 46 -6.20 6.93 0.43
N ASN A 47 -6.53 5.84 -0.26
CA ASN A 47 -5.55 4.84 -0.68
C ASN A 47 -4.99 5.16 -2.07
N LYS A 48 -4.17 6.21 -2.15
CA LYS A 48 -3.61 6.69 -3.41
C LYS A 48 -2.76 5.64 -4.11
N GLY A 49 -2.03 4.81 -3.36
CA GLY A 49 -1.26 3.71 -3.93
C GLY A 49 -2.12 2.69 -4.67
N LEU A 50 -3.33 2.41 -4.17
CA LEU A 50 -4.28 1.52 -4.82
C LEU A 50 -4.99 2.17 -6.01
N GLU A 51 -5.33 3.46 -5.90
CA GLU A 51 -5.88 4.25 -7.02
C GLU A 51 -4.91 4.25 -8.21
N GLU A 52 -3.65 4.61 -7.98
CA GLU A 52 -2.60 4.59 -9.00
C GLU A 52 -2.42 3.20 -9.62
N ALA A 53 -2.53 2.12 -8.84
CA ALA A 53 -2.44 0.76 -9.35
C ALA A 53 -3.63 0.36 -10.25
N PHE A 54 -4.82 0.92 -10.05
CA PHE A 54 -5.98 0.66 -10.90
C PHE A 54 -6.10 1.61 -12.10
N GLU A 55 -5.36 2.72 -12.13
CA GLU A 55 -5.24 3.59 -13.30
C GLU A 55 -4.36 2.98 -14.41
N GLU A 56 -3.53 1.99 -14.06
CA GLU A 56 -2.71 1.24 -15.01
C GLU A 56 -3.56 0.33 -15.94
N LYS A 57 -3.01 -0.04 -17.09
CA LYS A 57 -3.75 -0.84 -18.10
C LYS A 57 -4.18 -2.21 -17.60
N GLU A 58 -3.31 -2.86 -16.85
CA GLU A 58 -3.50 -4.21 -16.32
C GLU A 58 -3.26 -4.21 -14.81
N THR A 59 -3.96 -5.08 -14.08
CA THR A 59 -3.78 -5.20 -12.64
C THR A 59 -3.67 -6.65 -12.21
N ILE A 60 -2.68 -6.92 -11.36
CA ILE A 60 -2.46 -8.20 -10.70
C ILE A 60 -2.80 -8.06 -9.23
N VAL A 61 -3.52 -9.02 -8.68
CA VAL A 61 -3.57 -9.24 -7.23
C VAL A 61 -2.52 -10.28 -6.86
N ILE A 62 -1.79 -10.00 -5.80
CA ILE A 62 -0.79 -10.87 -5.21
C ILE A 62 -1.23 -11.22 -3.80
N ILE A 63 -1.21 -12.50 -3.46
CA ILE A 63 -1.34 -12.99 -2.09
C ILE A 63 -0.02 -13.67 -1.73
N ARG A 64 0.60 -13.21 -0.65
CA ARG A 64 1.92 -13.64 -0.21
C ARG A 64 1.89 -14.10 1.25
N ASP A 65 2.79 -15.01 1.56
CA ASP A 65 3.10 -15.47 2.91
C ASP A 65 4.04 -14.46 3.57
N ILE A 66 3.56 -13.80 4.64
CA ILE A 66 4.30 -12.73 5.33
C ILE A 66 5.44 -13.32 6.16
N ASP A 67 5.33 -14.57 6.64
CA ASP A 67 6.36 -15.20 7.47
C ASP A 67 7.62 -15.54 6.67
N LYS A 68 7.48 -15.68 5.35
CA LYS A 68 8.59 -15.94 4.41
C LYS A 68 9.19 -14.66 3.85
N GLU A 69 8.80 -13.51 4.38
CA GLU A 69 9.29 -12.23 3.90
C GLU A 69 10.67 -11.93 4.51
N VAL A 70 11.74 -12.27 3.77
CA VAL A 70 13.11 -12.23 4.30
C VAL A 70 13.74 -10.82 4.23
N PHE A 71 13.23 -9.95 3.35
CA PHE A 71 13.87 -8.66 3.07
C PHE A 71 12.84 -7.57 2.80
N MET A 72 12.60 -6.71 3.78
CA MET A 72 12.02 -5.40 3.51
C MET A 72 12.84 -4.35 4.23
N ASP A 73 13.73 -3.71 3.47
CA ASP A 73 14.21 -2.40 3.84
C ASP A 73 13.00 -1.49 4.11
N LEU A 74 13.06 -0.70 5.19
CA LEU A 74 11.97 0.16 5.62
C LEU A 74 11.58 1.18 4.55
N SER A 75 12.52 1.57 3.69
CA SER A 75 12.31 2.46 2.53
C SER A 75 11.41 1.88 1.43
N ILE A 76 11.07 0.60 1.50
CA ILE A 76 10.27 -0.11 0.49
C ILE A 76 8.77 -0.11 0.85
N LYS A 77 8.44 0.15 2.13
CA LYS A 77 7.07 0.16 2.64
C LYS A 77 6.28 1.36 2.10
N PRO A 78 4.96 1.21 1.90
CA PRO A 78 4.11 2.39 1.70
C PRO A 78 4.20 3.28 2.94
N THR A 79 4.15 4.58 2.73
CA THR A 79 4.08 5.58 3.80
C THR A 79 2.63 5.98 4.04
N LEU A 80 2.29 6.13 5.31
CA LEU A 80 1.03 6.74 5.74
C LEU A 80 1.31 8.18 6.15
N ASN A 81 0.72 9.13 5.42
CA ASN A 81 0.87 10.56 5.69
C ASN A 81 -0.46 11.15 6.16
N LEU A 82 -0.43 12.01 7.17
CA LEU A 82 -1.56 12.84 7.56
C LEU A 82 -1.39 14.24 6.95
N ILE A 83 -2.32 14.64 6.10
CA ILE A 83 -2.26 15.87 5.31
C ILE A 83 -3.53 16.70 5.53
N SER A 84 -3.40 18.03 5.64
CA SER A 84 -4.56 18.94 5.68
C SER A 84 -5.24 19.09 4.31
N ASP A 85 -6.45 19.61 4.28
CA ASP A 85 -7.11 20.02 3.03
C ASP A 85 -6.35 21.12 2.26
N SER A 86 -5.53 21.92 2.94
CA SER A 86 -4.60 22.88 2.34
C SER A 86 -3.31 22.26 1.80
N GLY A 87 -3.08 20.96 2.01
CA GLY A 87 -1.93 20.21 1.50
C GLY A 87 -0.69 20.23 2.41
N ILE A 88 -0.84 20.65 3.67
CA ILE A 88 0.24 20.69 4.66
C ILE A 88 0.43 19.29 5.24
N LEU A 89 1.68 18.79 5.29
CA LEU A 89 2.03 17.55 5.97
C LEU A 89 1.97 17.77 7.50
N ILE A 90 0.99 17.17 8.14
CA ILE A 90 0.74 17.27 9.60
C ILE A 90 1.31 16.05 10.32
N GLY A 91 1.54 14.93 9.64
CA GLY A 91 2.18 13.77 10.23
C GLY A 91 2.55 12.72 9.21
N GLU A 92 3.41 11.79 9.61
CA GLU A 92 3.93 10.74 8.73
C GLU A 92 4.46 9.54 9.52
N GLU A 93 4.55 8.39 8.84
CA GLU A 93 5.29 7.24 9.33
C GLU A 93 6.78 7.35 9.00
N ILE A 94 7.62 7.29 10.03
CA ILE A 94 9.07 7.35 9.96
C ILE A 94 9.63 6.07 10.54
N TYR A 95 10.52 5.44 9.78
CA TYR A 95 11.15 4.19 10.17
C TYR A 95 12.68 4.32 10.31
N ASP A 96 13.26 5.46 9.89
CA ASP A 96 14.67 5.74 10.11
C ASP A 96 14.93 6.00 11.60
N LYS A 97 15.86 5.22 12.18
CA LYS A 97 16.12 5.25 13.62
C LYS A 97 16.82 6.53 14.07
N GLU A 98 17.62 7.15 13.22
CA GLU A 98 18.32 8.39 13.58
C GLU A 98 17.35 9.57 13.50
N GLU A 99 16.51 9.62 12.46
CA GLU A 99 15.43 10.60 12.33
C GLU A 99 14.45 10.53 13.52
N LEU A 100 14.00 9.32 13.89
CA LEU A 100 13.16 9.13 15.07
C LEU A 100 13.83 9.67 16.34
N LYS A 101 15.12 9.43 16.56
CA LYS A 101 15.85 9.94 17.74
C LYS A 101 15.94 11.46 17.76
N GLU A 102 16.05 12.10 16.60
CA GLU A 102 16.03 13.56 16.50
C GLU A 102 14.65 14.12 16.83
N LEU A 103 13.59 13.51 16.29
CA LEU A 103 12.21 13.92 16.52
C LEU A 103 11.75 13.74 17.96
N HIS A 104 12.24 12.71 18.68
CA HIS A 104 11.98 12.55 20.12
C HIS A 104 12.47 13.73 20.97
N LYS A 105 13.42 14.52 20.47
CA LYS A 105 13.94 15.70 21.16
C LYS A 105 13.19 16.98 20.78
N ASN A 106 12.28 16.92 19.81
CA ASN A 106 11.55 18.08 19.31
C ASN A 106 10.23 18.25 20.08
N PRO A 107 10.04 19.35 20.85
CA PRO A 107 8.83 19.57 21.62
C PRO A 107 7.58 19.88 20.78
N SER A 108 7.74 20.21 19.49
CA SER A 108 6.62 20.43 18.55
C SER A 108 6.12 19.13 17.91
N VAL A 109 6.73 17.99 18.22
CA VAL A 109 6.41 16.69 17.64
C VAL A 109 5.73 15.81 18.68
N GLN A 110 4.56 15.30 18.33
CA GLN A 110 3.83 14.31 19.11
C GLN A 110 3.93 12.93 18.43
N PHE A 111 4.29 11.91 19.20
CA PHE A 111 4.26 10.52 18.73
C PHE A 111 2.86 9.93 18.99
N LEU A 112 2.19 9.49 17.93
CA LEU A 112 0.90 8.79 18.02
C LEU A 112 1.09 7.26 18.07
N SER A 113 2.23 6.77 17.58
CA SER A 113 2.71 5.39 17.71
C SER A 113 4.24 5.37 17.68
N ASP A 114 4.87 4.20 17.78
CA ASP A 114 6.33 4.04 17.74
C ASP A 114 6.98 4.73 16.52
N ASN A 115 6.29 4.73 15.39
CA ASN A 115 6.81 5.23 14.11
C ASN A 115 5.94 6.33 13.49
N PHE A 116 4.80 6.70 14.09
CA PHE A 116 3.94 7.77 13.54
C PHE A 116 4.12 9.06 14.32
N VAL A 117 4.61 10.09 13.63
CA VAL A 117 4.81 11.43 14.20
C VAL A 117 3.76 12.40 13.70
N ARG A 118 3.40 13.35 14.55
CA ARG A 118 2.52 14.49 14.24
C ARG A 118 3.25 15.79 14.59
N TYR A 119 3.22 16.74 13.66
CA TYR A 119 3.78 18.09 13.80
C TYR A 119 2.66 19.04 14.27
N ASP A 120 2.60 19.31 15.57
CA ASP A 120 1.48 20.06 16.18
C ASP A 120 1.52 21.54 15.82
N ASP A 121 2.70 22.10 15.55
CA ASP A 121 2.90 23.47 15.09
C ASP A 121 2.41 23.72 13.65
N LEU A 122 2.26 22.65 12.87
CA LEU A 122 1.76 22.69 11.49
C LEU A 122 0.25 22.41 11.41
N ALA A 123 -0.38 21.91 12.48
CA ALA A 123 -1.79 21.59 12.50
C ALA A 123 -2.66 22.85 12.71
N ASN A 124 -3.25 23.37 11.63
CA ASN A 124 -4.21 24.47 11.73
C ASN A 124 -5.54 24.00 12.35
N THR A 125 -6.07 24.77 13.28
CA THR A 125 -7.37 24.48 13.90
C THR A 125 -8.50 24.68 12.88
N GLY A 126 -9.29 23.63 12.62
CA GLY A 126 -10.47 23.69 11.76
C GLY A 126 -10.27 23.24 10.30
N GLU A 127 -9.03 22.94 9.88
CA GLU A 127 -8.78 22.31 8.59
C GLU A 127 -9.18 20.83 8.63
N LYS A 128 -9.77 20.33 7.52
CA LYS A 128 -10.00 18.90 7.38
C LYS A 128 -8.65 18.19 7.20
N GLN A 129 -8.56 16.98 7.72
CA GLN A 129 -7.36 16.15 7.63
C GLN A 129 -7.68 14.84 6.92
N TYR A 130 -6.69 14.30 6.22
CA TYR A 130 -6.78 13.05 5.47
C TYR A 130 -5.56 12.21 5.74
N PHE A 131 -5.76 10.92 5.96
CA PHE A 131 -4.68 9.95 5.84
C PHE A 131 -4.52 9.56 4.37
N ILE A 132 -3.30 9.68 3.85
CA ILE A 132 -2.93 9.28 2.50
C ILE A 132 -2.00 8.08 2.60
N VAL A 133 -2.42 6.96 2.02
CA VAL A 133 -1.56 5.77 1.85
C VAL A 133 -0.89 5.85 0.49
N SER A 134 0.44 5.96 0.48
CA SER A 134 1.22 6.06 -0.76
C SER A 134 1.42 4.69 -1.43
N SER A 135 1.86 4.71 -2.69
CA SER A 135 2.26 3.49 -3.38
C SER A 135 3.54 2.91 -2.75
N ALA A 136 3.57 1.60 -2.55
CA ALA A 136 4.78 0.91 -2.13
C ALA A 136 5.80 0.82 -3.27
N SER A 137 7.06 0.63 -2.91
CA SER A 137 8.12 0.39 -3.89
C SER A 137 7.90 -0.96 -4.60
N PRO A 138 8.18 -1.10 -5.90
CA PRO A 138 8.12 -2.40 -6.57
C PRO A 138 9.02 -3.49 -5.99
N TYR A 139 10.08 -3.10 -5.26
CA TYR A 139 10.89 -4.05 -4.51
C TYR A 139 10.12 -4.74 -3.37
N PHE A 140 8.94 -4.22 -3.01
CA PHE A 140 8.00 -4.87 -2.09
C PHE A 140 7.42 -6.16 -2.67
N ILE A 141 7.42 -6.30 -4.00
CA ILE A 141 6.94 -7.52 -4.67
C ILE A 141 8.08 -8.54 -4.81
N SER A 142 9.25 -8.08 -5.27
CA SER A 142 10.39 -8.92 -5.59
C SER A 142 11.68 -8.09 -5.64
N ASN A 143 12.79 -8.69 -5.23
CA ASN A 143 14.12 -8.11 -5.41
C ASN A 143 14.62 -8.14 -6.87
N LYS A 144 13.86 -8.77 -7.78
CA LYS A 144 14.13 -8.74 -9.22
C LYS A 144 13.71 -7.40 -9.81
N HIS A 145 14.40 -6.96 -10.87
CA HIS A 145 14.09 -5.70 -11.55
C HIS A 145 12.81 -5.78 -12.41
N LEU A 146 11.65 -5.96 -11.78
CA LEU A 146 10.34 -6.05 -12.46
C LEU A 146 10.03 -4.80 -13.30
N LYS A 147 10.53 -3.63 -12.87
CA LYS A 147 10.45 -2.37 -13.61
C LYS A 147 11.09 -2.42 -15.00
N ASN A 148 12.01 -3.36 -15.26
CA ASN A 148 12.65 -3.48 -16.58
C ASN A 148 11.75 -4.21 -17.60
N LEU A 149 10.65 -4.83 -17.16
CA LEU A 149 9.73 -5.57 -18.02
C LEU A 149 8.52 -4.76 -18.49
N VAL A 150 8.29 -3.59 -17.89
CA VAL A 150 7.08 -2.78 -18.07
C VAL A 150 7.44 -1.30 -18.08
N CYS A 151 6.66 -0.48 -18.79
CA CYS A 151 6.86 0.98 -18.83
C CYS A 151 6.48 1.66 -17.50
N SER A 152 5.45 1.14 -16.82
CA SER A 152 5.00 1.64 -15.52
C SER A 152 4.60 0.49 -14.61
N LEU A 153 4.83 0.68 -13.31
CA LEU A 153 4.55 -0.30 -12.26
C LEU A 153 4.20 0.43 -10.95
N LYS A 154 3.01 0.15 -10.43
CA LYS A 154 2.44 0.76 -9.22
C LYS A 154 2.00 -0.33 -8.26
N VAL A 155 2.31 -0.15 -6.98
CA VAL A 155 1.98 -1.12 -5.93
C VAL A 155 1.09 -0.47 -4.89
N GLY A 156 -0.15 -0.94 -4.78
CA GLY A 156 -1.11 -0.54 -3.77
C GLY A 156 -1.25 -1.62 -2.70
N LEU A 157 -1.41 -1.20 -1.44
CA LEU A 157 -1.78 -2.09 -0.37
C LEU A 157 -3.28 -1.92 -0.08
N PRO A 158 -4.11 -2.95 -0.27
CA PRO A 158 -5.52 -2.89 0.06
C PRO A 158 -5.75 -2.69 1.57
N SER A 159 -6.88 -2.10 1.94
CA SER A 159 -7.36 -2.09 3.33
C SER A 159 -7.62 -3.50 3.85
N LEU A 160 -7.86 -3.65 5.16
CA LEU A 160 -8.21 -4.93 5.76
C LEU A 160 -9.47 -5.54 5.12
N GLU A 161 -10.50 -4.74 4.88
CA GLU A 161 -11.75 -5.18 4.25
C GLU A 161 -11.53 -5.65 2.82
N SER A 162 -10.73 -4.89 2.06
CA SER A 162 -10.32 -5.23 0.70
C SER A 162 -9.48 -6.51 0.66
N ASP A 163 -8.53 -6.67 1.57
CA ASP A 163 -7.72 -7.88 1.73
C ASP A 163 -8.58 -9.11 2.02
N VAL A 164 -9.53 -9.02 2.96
CA VAL A 164 -10.48 -10.09 3.28
C VAL A 164 -11.33 -10.45 2.06
N TYR A 165 -11.86 -9.45 1.35
CA TYR A 165 -12.64 -9.67 0.12
C TYR A 165 -11.81 -10.42 -0.94
N ILE A 166 -10.58 -9.97 -1.19
CA ILE A 166 -9.68 -10.58 -2.16
C ILE A 166 -9.40 -12.04 -1.79
N LYS A 167 -9.00 -12.31 -0.55
CA LYS A 167 -8.73 -13.68 -0.08
C LYS A 167 -9.95 -14.59 -0.23
N LYS A 168 -11.15 -14.08 0.05
CA LYS A 168 -12.40 -14.83 -0.14
C LYS A 168 -12.65 -15.21 -1.60
N CYS A 169 -12.36 -14.32 -2.55
CA CYS A 169 -12.47 -14.63 -3.98
C CYS A 169 -11.55 -15.78 -4.43
N PHE A 170 -10.51 -16.07 -3.66
CA PHE A 170 -9.55 -17.13 -3.92
C PHE A 170 -9.63 -18.31 -2.93
N ASN A 171 -10.62 -18.34 -2.04
CA ASN A 171 -10.80 -19.34 -0.97
C ASN A 171 -9.60 -19.44 -0.01
N LEU A 172 -9.03 -18.29 0.38
CA LEU A 172 -7.85 -18.18 1.24
C LEU A 172 -8.13 -17.44 2.56
N GLU A 173 -9.39 -17.12 2.86
CA GLU A 173 -9.79 -16.28 4.00
C GLU A 173 -9.49 -16.89 5.39
N LYS A 174 -9.32 -18.22 5.48
CA LYS A 174 -9.01 -18.91 6.73
C LYS A 174 -7.51 -19.10 6.98
N LYS A 175 -6.67 -18.75 6.01
CA LYS A 175 -5.21 -18.89 6.17
C LYS A 175 -4.68 -17.69 6.95
N VAL A 176 -3.95 -18.00 8.02
CA VAL A 176 -3.22 -17.01 8.81
C VAL A 176 -1.94 -16.57 8.08
N ASN A 177 -1.43 -15.38 8.42
CA ASN A 177 -0.15 -14.83 7.94
C ASN A 177 -0.04 -14.59 6.43
N LEU A 178 -1.19 -14.37 5.77
CA LEU A 178 -1.20 -13.92 4.38
C LEU A 178 -1.37 -12.42 4.29
N GLY A 179 -0.62 -11.79 3.38
CA GLY A 179 -0.77 -10.38 2.99
C GLY A 179 -1.17 -10.28 1.52
N THR A 180 -1.88 -9.21 1.17
CA THR A 180 -2.31 -8.95 -0.21
C THR A 180 -1.67 -7.67 -0.74
N LEU A 181 -1.23 -7.70 -1.99
CA LEU A 181 -0.83 -6.51 -2.76
C LEU A 181 -1.68 -6.42 -4.03
N VAL A 182 -1.82 -5.20 -4.53
CA VAL A 182 -2.39 -4.92 -5.84
C VAL A 182 -1.33 -4.22 -6.68
N VAL A 183 -1.09 -4.74 -7.88
CA VAL A 183 -0.01 -4.29 -8.75
C VAL A 183 -0.59 -3.88 -10.09
N GLY A 184 -0.57 -2.58 -10.33
CA GLY A 184 -0.89 -1.99 -11.63
C GLY A 184 0.34 -1.98 -12.51
N PHE A 185 0.19 -2.30 -13.80
CA PHE A 185 1.28 -2.16 -14.75
C PHE A 185 0.80 -1.82 -16.16
N THR A 186 1.69 -1.15 -16.90
CA THR A 186 1.54 -0.86 -18.33
C THR A 186 2.77 -1.35 -19.07
N LYS A 187 2.55 -2.16 -20.11
CA LYS A 187 3.61 -2.63 -21.01
C LYS A 187 4.14 -1.50 -21.89
#